data_AF-A0A922D3U7-F1
#
_entry.id   AF-A0A922D3U7-F1
#
_cell.length_a   1.000
_cell.length_b   1.000
_cell.length_c   1.000
_cell.angle_alpha   90.00
_cell.angle_beta   90.00
_cell.angle_gamma   90.00
#
_symmetry.space_group_name_H-M   'P 1'
#
loop_
_entity.id
_entity.type
_entity.pdbx_description
1 polymer ?
#
loop_
_entity_poly.entity_id
_entity_poly.type
_entity_poly.pdbx_seq_one_letter_code
_entity_poly.pdbx_strand_id
1 'polypeptide(L)'
;MGPVIPPRLNASMLMLVRILQGCTETYENFFMGSVHFKDVALAHILVYENKSASGRHLCVEAISHYGDFVAKVAEIYPEYEVKRLPKDTQPELLRTKDGSKKLMDLGLQFIPMEQIIKEAVESLKSRGFIS
;
A
#
# COMPACT_ATOMS: atom_id res chain seq x y z
N MET A 1 -3.42 3.27 0.45
CA MET A 1 -4.60 2.38 0.30
C MET A 1 -5.43 2.41 1.57
N GLY A 2 -6.56 1.70 1.58
CA GLY A 2 -7.51 1.65 2.70
C GLY A 2 -8.95 1.88 2.22
N PRO A 3 -9.89 2.10 3.15
CA PRO A 3 -11.28 2.38 2.81
C PRO A 3 -11.48 3.56 1.83
N VAL A 4 -12.33 3.36 0.82
CA VAL A 4 -12.63 4.33 -0.22
C VAL A 4 -13.68 5.33 0.30
N ILE A 5 -13.22 6.54 0.63
CA ILE A 5 -14.08 7.67 1.01
C ILE A 5 -14.74 8.34 -0.22
N PRO A 6 -14.00 8.76 -1.26
CA PRO A 6 -14.61 9.47 -2.41
C PRO A 6 -15.46 8.55 -3.29
N PRO A 7 -16.34 9.08 -4.16
CA PRO A 7 -17.15 8.27 -5.07
C PRO A 7 -16.30 7.51 -6.11
N ARG A 8 -15.11 8.01 -6.44
CA ARG A 8 -14.21 7.41 -7.44
C ARG A 8 -13.00 6.75 -6.79
N LEU A 9 -12.49 5.69 -7.42
CA LEU A 9 -11.24 5.08 -7.02
C LEU A 9 -10.06 6.01 -7.34
N ASN A 10 -9.10 6.06 -6.43
CA ASN A 10 -7.78 6.62 -6.72
C ASN A 10 -6.92 5.58 -7.45
N ALA A 11 -5.75 6.01 -7.94
CA ALA A 11 -4.84 5.15 -8.70
C ALA A 11 -4.43 3.88 -7.93
N SER A 12 -4.10 4.00 -6.63
CA SER A 12 -3.68 2.86 -5.81
C SER A 12 -4.79 1.82 -5.61
N MET A 13 -6.04 2.27 -5.44
CA MET A 13 -7.19 1.36 -5.32
C MET A 13 -7.54 0.72 -6.66
N LEU A 14 -7.42 1.47 -7.77
CA LEU A 14 -7.61 0.91 -9.12
C LEU A 14 -6.56 -0.15 -9.45
N MET A 15 -5.31 0.05 -9.03
CA MET A 15 -4.25 -0.96 -9.13
C MET A 15 -4.63 -2.24 -8.37
N LEU A 16 -5.17 -2.12 -7.14
CA LEU A 16 -5.64 -3.27 -6.38
C LEU A 16 -6.81 -4.00 -7.05
N VAL A 17 -7.79 -3.27 -7.61
CA VAL A 17 -8.88 -3.88 -8.41
C VAL A 17 -8.33 -4.67 -9.58
N ARG A 18 -7.39 -4.10 -10.34
CA ARG A 18 -6.74 -4.77 -11.47
C ARG A 18 -6.02 -6.06 -11.06
N ILE A 19 -5.34 -6.05 -9.92
CA ILE A 19 -4.69 -7.25 -9.36
C ILE A 19 -5.73 -8.35 -9.06
N LEU A 20 -6.83 -7.99 -8.38
CA LEU A 20 -7.89 -8.92 -7.99
C LEU A 20 -8.67 -9.48 -9.20
N GLN A 21 -8.80 -8.70 -10.27
CA GLN A 21 -9.42 -9.11 -11.53
C GLN A 21 -8.46 -9.89 -12.45
N GLY A 22 -7.23 -10.16 -12.01
CA GLY A 22 -6.26 -10.92 -12.79
C GLY A 22 -5.72 -10.20 -14.03
N CYS A 23 -5.77 -8.86 -14.07
CA CYS A 23 -5.22 -8.09 -15.17
C CYS A 23 -3.69 -8.22 -15.24
N THR A 24 -3.17 -8.46 -16.44
CA THR A 24 -1.73 -8.63 -16.72
C THR A 24 -1.10 -7.50 -17.54
N GLU A 25 -1.89 -6.53 -17.98
CA GLU A 25 -1.38 -5.40 -18.76
C GLU A 25 -0.51 -4.49 -17.89
N THR A 26 0.71 -4.21 -18.39
CA THR A 26 1.75 -3.35 -17.79
C THR A 26 2.27 -3.85 -16.43
N TYR A 27 2.92 -5.01 -16.42
CA TYR A 27 3.83 -5.39 -15.34
C TYR A 27 5.18 -4.69 -15.55
N GLU A 28 5.44 -3.67 -14.74
CA GLU A 28 6.75 -3.04 -14.64
C GLU A 28 7.50 -3.58 -13.43
N ASN A 29 8.81 -3.77 -13.57
CA ASN A 29 9.70 -4.24 -12.50
C ASN A 29 10.10 -3.05 -11.63
N PHE A 30 9.25 -2.69 -10.67
CA PHE A 30 9.45 -1.54 -9.79
C PHE A 30 9.20 -1.84 -8.31
N PHE A 31 9.76 -0.98 -7.47
CA PHE A 31 9.54 -0.96 -6.03
C PHE A 31 8.51 0.10 -5.67
N MET A 32 7.63 -0.22 -4.75
CA MET A 32 6.56 0.66 -4.32
C MET A 32 6.56 0.88 -2.82
N GLY A 33 6.28 2.12 -2.42
CA GLY A 33 5.94 2.47 -1.05
C GLY A 33 4.44 2.33 -0.84
N SER A 34 4.04 1.51 0.14
CA SER A 34 2.64 1.35 0.51
C SER A 34 2.37 1.99 1.87
N VAL A 35 1.19 2.58 2.03
CA VAL A 35 0.78 3.26 3.27
C VAL A 35 -0.74 3.29 3.38
N HIS A 36 -1.26 3.28 4.60
CA HIS A 36 -2.67 3.50 4.85
C HIS A 36 -3.01 4.99 4.76
N PHE A 37 -4.17 5.37 4.20
CA PHE A 37 -4.51 6.79 4.07
C PHE A 37 -4.67 7.49 5.44
N LYS A 38 -5.11 6.77 6.48
CA LYS A 38 -5.18 7.31 7.86
C LYS A 38 -3.79 7.67 8.39
N ASP A 39 -2.78 6.86 8.09
CA ASP A 39 -1.40 7.15 8.51
C ASP A 39 -0.86 8.39 7.79
N VAL A 40 -1.22 8.58 6.51
CA VAL A 40 -0.91 9.82 5.78
C VAL A 40 -1.59 11.03 6.42
N ALA A 41 -2.88 10.93 6.74
CA ALA A 41 -3.61 12.01 7.41
C ALA A 41 -3.02 12.33 8.79
N LEU A 42 -2.70 11.31 9.59
CA LEU A 42 -2.09 11.48 10.91
C LEU A 42 -0.67 12.04 10.79
N ALA A 43 0.13 11.59 9.82
CA ALA A 43 1.45 12.14 9.56
C ALA A 43 1.39 13.65 9.29
N HIS A 44 0.41 14.11 8.49
CA HIS A 44 0.21 15.54 8.25
C HIS A 44 -0.11 16.32 9.53
N ILE A 45 -0.94 15.78 10.42
CA ILE A 45 -1.25 16.40 11.72
C ILE A 45 0.02 16.46 12.59
N LEU A 46 0.72 15.33 12.73
CA LEU A 46 1.92 15.23 13.57
C LEU A 46 3.02 16.21 13.16
N VAL A 47 3.31 16.32 11.86
CA VAL A 47 4.35 17.24 11.38
C VAL A 47 3.93 18.70 11.44
N TYR A 48 2.63 18.99 11.43
CA TYR A 48 2.11 20.35 11.59
C TYR A 48 2.14 20.81 13.06
N GLU A 49 1.74 19.94 13.98
CA GLU A 49 1.65 20.28 15.41
C GLU A 49 3.02 20.27 16.11
N ASN A 50 3.96 19.44 15.64
CA ASN A 50 5.30 19.38 16.21
C ASN A 50 6.19 20.52 15.69
N LYS A 51 6.44 21.53 16.53
CA LYS A 51 7.28 22.70 16.19
C LYS A 51 8.73 22.37 15.82
N SER A 52 9.23 21.19 16.20
CA SER A 52 10.58 20.73 15.86
C SER A 52 10.62 19.97 14.53
N ALA A 53 9.47 19.61 13.96
CA ALA A 53 9.40 18.93 12.67
C ALA A 53 9.87 19.88 11.56
N SER A 54 10.76 19.39 10.70
CA SER A 54 11.32 20.18 9.61
C SER A 54 11.70 19.31 8.40
N GLY A 55 11.76 19.93 7.24
CA GLY A 55 12.11 19.28 5.97
C GLY A 55 11.09 18.23 5.53
N ARG A 56 11.55 17.27 4.73
CA ARG A 56 10.71 16.22 4.14
C ARG A 56 10.57 15.02 5.09
N HIS A 57 9.41 14.37 5.05
CA HIS A 57 9.09 13.17 5.81
C HIS A 57 8.58 12.11 4.83
N LEU A 58 9.33 11.01 4.68
CA LEU A 58 8.84 9.87 3.91
C LEU A 58 7.71 9.19 4.70
N CYS A 59 6.59 8.89 4.03
CA CYS A 59 5.38 8.32 4.65
C CYS A 59 4.98 7.04 3.90
N VAL A 60 5.65 5.96 4.27
CA VAL A 60 5.47 4.59 3.78
C VAL A 60 5.54 3.62 4.96
N GLU A 61 4.62 2.66 5.05
CA GLU A 61 4.73 1.57 6.02
C GLU A 61 5.84 0.60 5.61
N ALA A 62 5.88 0.24 4.33
CA ALA A 62 6.94 -0.57 3.77
C ALA A 62 7.23 -0.19 2.32
N ILE A 63 8.48 -0.37 1.92
CA ILE A 63 8.92 -0.42 0.53
C ILE A 63 9.13 -1.89 0.17
N SER A 64 8.43 -2.35 -0.85
CA SER A 64 8.49 -3.72 -1.34
C SER A 64 8.44 -3.76 -2.86
N HIS A 65 8.91 -4.85 -3.45
CA HIS A 65 8.75 -5.05 -4.88
C HIS A 65 7.27 -5.26 -5.21
N TYR A 66 6.80 -4.76 -6.35
CA TYR A 66 5.40 -4.91 -6.76
C TYR A 66 4.94 -6.38 -6.74
N GLY A 67 5.82 -7.30 -7.14
CA GLY A 67 5.58 -8.75 -7.06
C GLY A 67 5.36 -9.28 -5.65
N ASP A 68 6.03 -8.72 -4.64
CA ASP A 68 5.82 -9.11 -3.23
C ASP A 68 4.42 -8.67 -2.76
N PHE A 69 4.00 -7.47 -3.17
CA PHE A 69 2.65 -6.96 -2.87
C PHE A 69 1.58 -7.83 -3.51
N VAL A 70 1.71 -8.17 -4.79
CA VAL A 70 0.77 -9.06 -5.50
C VAL A 70 0.74 -10.46 -4.87
N ALA A 71 1.90 -11.01 -4.49
CA ALA A 71 1.97 -12.28 -3.80
C ALA A 71 1.22 -12.23 -2.45
N LYS A 72 1.37 -11.15 -1.68
CA LYS A 72 0.65 -10.96 -0.42
C LYS A 72 -0.86 -10.82 -0.62
N VAL A 73 -1.31 -10.14 -1.68
CA VAL A 73 -2.74 -10.10 -2.04
C VAL A 73 -3.26 -11.50 -2.35
N ALA A 74 -2.56 -12.28 -3.16
CA ALA A 74 -2.93 -13.66 -3.49
C ALA A 74 -2.94 -14.60 -2.27
N GLU A 75 -2.04 -14.38 -1.29
CA GLU A 75 -2.01 -15.11 -0.02
C GLU A 75 -3.25 -14.83 0.84
N ILE A 76 -3.64 -13.55 0.95
CA ILE A 76 -4.78 -13.13 1.79
C ILE A 76 -6.13 -13.50 1.14
N TYR A 77 -6.20 -13.42 -0.19
CA TYR A 77 -7.43 -13.55 -0.97
C TYR A 77 -7.29 -14.59 -2.10
N PRO A 78 -7.10 -15.89 -1.76
CA PRO A 78 -6.88 -16.96 -2.74
C PRO A 78 -8.10 -17.26 -3.63
N GLU A 79 -9.28 -16.73 -3.30
CA GLU A 79 -10.50 -16.87 -4.09
C GLU A 79 -10.51 -16.01 -5.37
N TYR A 80 -9.62 -15.01 -5.46
CA TYR A 80 -9.49 -14.15 -6.64
C TYR A 80 -8.49 -14.69 -7.65
N GLU A 81 -8.67 -14.38 -8.93
CA GLU A 81 -7.77 -14.80 -10.02
C GLU A 81 -6.47 -13.98 -10.09
N VAL A 82 -5.81 -13.76 -8.95
CA VAL A 82 -4.55 -13.02 -8.90
C VAL A 82 -3.47 -13.80 -9.68
N LYS A 83 -3.02 -13.24 -10.80
CA LYS A 83 -2.00 -13.87 -11.64
C LYS A 83 -0.64 -13.79 -10.96
N ARG A 84 0.11 -14.90 -11.00
CA ARG A 84 1.51 -14.92 -10.56
C ARG A 84 2.35 -14.08 -11.52
N LEU A 85 3.16 -13.20 -10.96
CA LEU A 85 4.05 -12.34 -11.72
C LEU A 85 5.40 -13.03 -11.99
N PRO A 86 6.12 -12.63 -13.05
CA PRO A 86 7.48 -13.10 -13.30
C PRO A 86 8.37 -12.90 -12.06
N LYS A 87 9.39 -13.74 -11.94
CA LYS A 87 10.31 -13.69 -10.81
C LYS A 87 11.04 -12.32 -10.80
N ASP A 88 11.14 -11.75 -9.61
CA ASP A 88 11.95 -10.56 -9.34
C ASP A 88 13.39 -10.77 -9.85
N THR A 89 13.84 -9.88 -10.74
CA THR A 89 15.21 -9.89 -11.28
C THR A 89 16.15 -8.95 -10.50
N GLN A 90 15.65 -8.31 -9.45
CA GLN A 90 16.35 -7.35 -8.58
C GLN A 90 16.33 -7.82 -7.11
N PRO A 91 16.70 -9.08 -6.79
CA PRO A 91 16.61 -9.61 -5.43
C PRO A 91 17.53 -8.91 -4.43
N GLU A 92 18.58 -8.24 -4.90
CA GLU A 92 19.53 -7.49 -4.09
C GLU A 92 19.00 -6.12 -3.64
N LEU A 93 17.92 -5.62 -4.24
CA LEU A 93 17.30 -4.36 -3.81
C LEU A 93 16.51 -4.55 -2.52
N LEU A 94 16.69 -3.57 -1.63
CA LEU A 94 16.24 -3.66 -0.24
C LEU A 94 14.72 -3.52 -0.14
N ARG A 95 14.10 -4.48 0.55
CA ARG A 95 12.79 -4.28 1.19
C ARG A 95 13.02 -3.63 2.54
N THR A 96 12.31 -2.55 2.84
CA THR A 96 12.44 -1.84 4.11
C THR A 96 11.07 -1.62 4.74
N LYS A 97 11.01 -1.79 6.05
CA LYS A 97 9.85 -1.45 6.89
C LYS A 97 10.10 -0.21 7.76
N ASP A 98 11.29 0.38 7.68
CA ASP A 98 11.75 1.49 8.51
C ASP A 98 12.09 2.76 7.69
N GLY A 99 11.71 2.79 6.41
CA GLY A 99 11.91 3.94 5.52
C GLY A 99 11.31 5.25 6.04
N SER A 100 10.27 5.18 6.88
CA SER A 100 9.60 6.34 7.48
C SER A 100 10.13 6.71 8.87
N LYS A 101 11.41 6.45 9.13
CA LYS A 101 12.03 6.64 10.45
C LYS A 101 11.71 7.98 11.12
N LYS A 102 11.78 9.10 10.38
CA LYS A 102 11.43 10.42 10.94
C LYS A 102 10.01 10.52 11.49
N LEU A 103 9.02 9.87 10.85
CA LEU A 103 7.64 9.85 11.35
C LEU A 103 7.49 8.88 12.53
N MET A 104 8.20 7.74 12.49
CA MET A 104 8.22 6.79 13.59
C MET A 104 8.84 7.40 14.86
N ASP A 105 9.92 8.18 14.71
CA ASP A 105 10.56 8.94 15.79
C ASP A 105 9.63 10.02 16.38
N LEU A 106 8.64 10.49 15.60
CA LEU A 106 7.56 11.38 16.06
C LEU A 106 6.40 10.63 16.73
N GLY A 107 6.49 9.30 16.87
CA GLY A 107 5.49 8.45 17.51
C GLY A 107 4.43 7.89 16.56
N LEU A 108 4.55 8.09 15.24
CA LEU A 108 3.61 7.51 14.29
C LEU A 108 3.79 5.98 14.22
N GLN A 109 2.72 5.25 14.50
CA GLN A 109 2.63 3.81 14.29
C GLN A 109 1.88 3.53 13.00
N PHE A 110 2.53 2.84 12.07
CA PHE A 110 1.94 2.52 10.78
C PHE A 110 1.04 1.29 10.86
N ILE A 111 -0.08 1.34 10.13
CA ILE A 111 -0.98 0.20 9.98
C ILE A 111 -0.30 -0.85 9.08
N PRO A 112 -0.18 -2.12 9.53
CA PRO A 112 0.55 -3.13 8.76
C PRO A 112 -0.07 -3.40 7.38
N MET A 113 0.78 -3.73 6.40
CA MET A 113 0.36 -4.05 5.02
C MET A 113 -0.84 -4.98 4.91
N GLU A 114 -0.88 -6.06 5.70
CA GLU A 114 -1.97 -7.02 5.67
C GLU A 114 -3.33 -6.38 6.02
N GLN A 115 -3.34 -5.49 7.01
CA GLN A 115 -4.54 -4.75 7.38
C GLN A 115 -4.90 -3.70 6.32
N ILE A 116 -3.90 -3.03 5.74
CA ILE A 116 -4.12 -2.10 4.62
C ILE A 116 -4.85 -2.80 3.46
N ILE A 117 -4.38 -3.99 3.08
CA ILE A 117 -4.97 -4.78 1.99
C ILE A 117 -6.39 -5.22 2.37
N LYS A 118 -6.59 -5.77 3.57
CA LYS A 118 -7.91 -6.24 4.05
C LYS A 118 -8.95 -5.12 4.04
N GLU A 119 -8.66 -3.97 4.66
CA GLU A 119 -9.60 -2.86 4.70
C GLU A 119 -9.89 -2.28 3.31
N ALA A 120 -8.89 -2.28 2.41
CA ALA A 120 -9.07 -1.85 1.03
C ALA A 120 -10.00 -2.79 0.25
N VAL A 121 -9.79 -4.11 0.34
CA VAL A 121 -10.62 -5.11 -0.35
C VAL A 121 -12.05 -5.11 0.16
N GLU A 122 -12.26 -5.09 1.47
CA GLU A 122 -13.61 -5.00 2.04
C GLU A 122 -14.34 -3.72 1.63
N SER A 123 -13.61 -2.60 1.53
CA SER A 123 -14.18 -1.36 1.00
C SER A 123 -14.50 -1.42 -0.50
N LEU A 124 -13.76 -2.20 -1.30
CA LEU A 124 -14.06 -2.39 -2.72
C LEU A 124 -15.29 -3.28 -2.90
N LYS A 125 -15.40 -4.38 -2.13
CA LYS A 125 -16.56 -5.28 -2.10
C LYS A 125 -17.84 -4.54 -1.72
N SER A 126 -17.83 -3.87 -0.56
CA SER A 126 -19.00 -3.13 -0.04
C SER A 126 -19.50 -2.01 -0.97
N ARG A 127 -18.64 -1.50 -1.86
CA ARG A 127 -18.99 -0.46 -2.85
C ARG A 127 -19.24 -1.00 -4.26
N GLY A 128 -19.20 -2.32 -4.45
CA GLY A 128 -19.52 -2.98 -5.71
C GLY A 128 -18.47 -2.81 -6.80
N PHE A 129 -17.21 -2.50 -6.47
CA PHE A 129 -16.13 -2.43 -7.45
C PHE A 129 -15.55 -3.79 -7.81
N ILE A 130 -15.70 -4.77 -6.92
CA ILE A 130 -15.29 -6.17 -7.08
C ILE A 130 -16.39 -7.06 -6.50
N SER A 131 -16.50 -8.27 -7.03
CA SER A 131 -17.39 -9.32 -6.53
C SER A 131 -16.71 -10.18 -5.48
#